data_AF-A0AA35W2Z7-F1
#
_entry.id   AF-A0AA35W2Z7-F1
#
_cell.length_a   1.000
_cell.length_b   1.000
_cell.length_c   1.000
_cell.angle_alpha   90.00
_cell.angle_beta   90.00
_cell.angle_gamma   90.00
#
_symmetry.space_group_name_H-M   'P 1'
#
loop_
_entity.id
_entity.type
_entity.pdbx_description
1 polymer ?
#
loop_
_entity_poly.entity_id
_entity_poly.type
_entity_poly.pdbx_seq_one_letter_code
_entity_poly.pdbx_strand_id
1 'polypeptide(L)'
;MEVEVVRFQRPSESGKTLYIRGIPSCLSREEKWGFLHSEFSRHGLVYDVSLPLSPFNQDPITSDAAAGEVAPDEGPVAETEYGFVTFYSRHDTKTALQAVLKSPISISSHRLKVEVARPRSKPHPSTTPTLFLGKCLELCNHFIGFSGWSLHIVSMENMEEQREEGGRVWVGVRCCVGVSLRGCGERESRGVEEWRGDEGEEVREKLKTRGTARKIAFRRACEDAFSNILIILVPGRPPVPMIVSRPEDHMKHLMGQFDNTCPPVTVLPCQPDDSSIMQECPW
;
A
#
# COMPACT_ATOMS: atom_id res chain seq x y z
N MET A 1 17.44 17.20 10.06
CA MET A 1 17.11 15.76 10.03
C MET A 1 15.62 15.64 10.24
N GLU A 2 14.91 14.98 9.33
CA GLU A 2 13.44 14.97 9.32
C GLU A 2 13.00 13.52 9.58
N VAL A 3 12.26 13.28 10.66
CA VAL A 3 11.63 11.98 10.93
C VAL A 3 10.45 11.84 9.97
N GLU A 4 10.37 10.72 9.27
CA GLU A 4 9.28 10.45 8.33
C GLU A 4 8.39 9.31 8.85
N VAL A 5 7.07 9.46 8.69
CA VAL A 5 6.09 8.42 9.01
C VAL A 5 5.54 7.87 7.71
N VAL A 6 5.78 6.59 7.47
CA VAL A 6 5.20 5.84 6.36
C VAL A 6 3.94 5.11 6.84
N ARG A 7 2.85 5.29 6.09
CA ARG A 7 1.54 4.67 6.34
C ARG A 7 1.25 3.62 5.27
N PHE A 8 0.48 2.60 5.61
CA PHE A 8 -0.07 1.63 4.66
C PHE A 8 -1.26 2.20 3.87
N GLN A 9 -1.00 3.29 3.15
CA GLN A 9 -1.99 4.01 2.35
C GLN A 9 -1.38 4.44 1.03
N ARG A 10 -2.23 4.74 0.04
CA ARG A 10 -1.76 5.30 -1.23
C ARG A 10 -0.97 6.60 -0.98
N PRO A 11 0.27 6.72 -1.48
CA PRO A 11 1.04 7.96 -1.35
C PRO A 11 0.35 9.09 -2.11
N SER A 12 -0.25 10.02 -1.38
CA SER A 12 -0.90 11.23 -1.92
C SER A 12 -0.22 12.51 -1.46
N GLU A 13 0.77 12.38 -0.57
CA GLU A 13 1.49 13.50 0.02
C GLU A 13 2.44 14.15 -1.00
N SER A 14 2.61 15.47 -0.88
CA SER A 14 3.58 16.22 -1.67
C SER A 14 5.00 15.72 -1.44
N GLY A 15 5.78 15.60 -2.51
CA GLY A 15 7.19 15.22 -2.44
C GLY A 15 7.47 13.72 -2.40
N LYS A 16 6.45 12.88 -2.65
CA LYS A 16 6.60 11.43 -2.86
C LYS A 16 6.62 11.00 -4.33
N THR A 17 6.33 11.91 -5.24
CA THR A 17 6.24 11.64 -6.68
C THR A 17 7.28 12.46 -7.44
N LEU A 18 8.03 11.79 -8.32
CA LEU A 18 8.92 12.38 -9.30
C LEU A 18 8.19 12.56 -10.62
N TYR A 19 8.45 13.68 -11.28
CA TYR A 19 8.07 14.00 -12.64
C TYR A 19 9.28 13.84 -13.55
N ILE A 20 9.13 13.04 -14.60
CA ILE A 20 10.21 12.65 -15.50
C ILE A 20 9.86 13.14 -16.90
N ARG A 21 10.77 13.86 -17.54
CA ARG A 21 10.66 14.38 -18.90
C ARG A 21 11.78 13.84 -19.78
N GLY A 22 11.52 13.83 -21.09
CA GLY A 22 12.52 13.42 -22.09
C GLY A 22 12.49 11.93 -22.38
N ILE A 23 11.38 11.24 -22.10
CA ILE A 23 11.22 9.82 -22.40
C ILE A 23 10.94 9.69 -23.90
N PRO A 24 11.74 8.95 -24.68
CA PRO A 24 11.54 8.84 -26.12
C PRO A 24 10.24 8.08 -26.43
N SER A 25 9.37 8.65 -27.26
CA SER A 25 8.07 8.05 -27.59
C SER A 25 8.18 6.77 -28.40
N CYS A 26 9.30 6.57 -29.11
CA CYS A 26 9.57 5.39 -29.93
C CYS A 26 9.69 4.06 -29.14
N LEU A 27 9.87 4.13 -27.82
CA LEU A 27 9.94 2.93 -26.98
C LEU A 27 8.53 2.42 -26.63
N SER A 28 8.41 1.10 -26.49
CA SER A 28 7.18 0.50 -25.98
C SER A 28 6.92 0.93 -24.54
N ARG A 29 5.64 0.92 -24.14
CA ARG A 29 5.25 1.26 -22.76
C ARG A 29 5.93 0.37 -21.73
N GLU A 30 6.13 -0.91 -22.06
CA GLU A 30 6.76 -1.90 -21.19
C GLU A 30 8.25 -1.63 -21.01
N GLU A 31 8.97 -1.26 -22.07
CA GLU A 31 10.39 -0.88 -21.98
C GLU A 31 10.57 0.41 -21.18
N LYS A 32 9.72 1.42 -21.43
CA LYS A 32 9.70 2.66 -20.65
C LYS A 32 9.46 2.35 -19.17
N TRP A 33 8.45 1.53 -18.87
CA TRP A 33 8.10 1.15 -17.50
C TRP A 33 9.23 0.35 -16.83
N GLY A 34 9.78 -0.65 -17.52
CA GLY A 34 10.83 -1.52 -17.01
C GLY A 34 12.11 -0.77 -16.70
N PHE A 35 12.52 0.15 -17.58
CA PHE A 35 13.67 1.01 -17.35
C PHE A 35 13.47 1.90 -16.12
N LEU A 36 12.35 2.63 -16.05
CA LEU A 36 12.06 3.52 -14.93
C LEU A 36 11.96 2.74 -13.62
N HIS A 37 11.20 1.64 -13.60
CA HIS A 37 11.07 0.82 -12.42
C HIS A 37 12.43 0.27 -11.96
N SER A 38 13.26 -0.25 -12.87
CA SER A 38 14.57 -0.80 -12.54
C SER A 38 15.55 0.26 -12.03
N GLU A 39 15.53 1.47 -12.58
CA GLU A 39 16.46 2.51 -12.18
C GLU A 39 16.06 3.13 -10.85
N PHE A 40 14.77 3.43 -10.66
CA PHE A 40 14.27 4.08 -9.45
C PHE A 40 14.14 3.13 -8.25
N SER A 41 13.95 1.82 -8.45
CA SER A 41 13.92 0.83 -7.36
C SER A 41 15.26 0.68 -6.63
N ARG A 42 16.38 1.12 -7.22
CA ARG A 42 17.69 1.16 -6.56
C ARG A 42 17.76 2.17 -5.42
N HIS A 43 16.87 3.16 -5.44
CA HIS A 43 16.88 4.27 -4.49
C HIS A 43 15.85 4.13 -3.37
N GLY A 44 14.93 3.17 -3.49
CA GLY A 44 13.88 2.92 -2.51
C GLY A 44 12.70 2.18 -3.11
N LEU A 45 11.66 1.98 -2.28
CA LEU A 45 10.49 1.21 -2.70
C LEU A 45 9.53 2.06 -3.54
N VAL A 46 9.37 1.66 -4.81
CA VAL A 46 8.47 2.32 -5.76
C VAL A 46 7.04 1.80 -5.55
N TYR A 47 6.12 2.72 -5.28
CA TYR A 47 4.69 2.43 -5.21
C TYR A 47 4.11 2.15 -6.60
N ASP A 48 4.30 3.09 -7.52
CA ASP A 48 3.74 3.06 -8.87
C ASP A 48 4.60 3.85 -9.88
N VAL A 49 4.56 3.41 -11.14
CA VAL A 49 5.15 4.11 -12.28
C VAL A 49 4.03 4.38 -13.28
N SER A 50 3.62 5.65 -13.35
CA SER A 50 2.53 6.12 -14.19
C SER A 50 3.07 6.77 -15.45
N LEU A 51 2.83 6.13 -16.60
CA LEU A 51 3.11 6.67 -17.93
C LEU A 51 1.77 7.12 -18.56
N PRO A 52 1.37 8.39 -18.40
CA PRO A 52 0.18 8.89 -19.06
C PRO A 52 0.38 8.88 -20.58
N LEU A 53 -0.64 8.42 -21.30
CA LEU A 53 -0.68 8.55 -22.75
C LEU A 53 -0.63 10.03 -23.08
N SER A 54 0.31 10.42 -23.95
CA SER A 54 0.42 11.80 -24.42
C SER A 54 -0.93 12.24 -25.00
N PRO A 55 -1.46 13.42 -24.62
CA PRO A 55 -2.73 13.92 -25.16
C PRO A 55 -2.69 14.22 -26.66
N PHE A 56 -1.52 14.17 -27.30
CA PHE A 56 -1.37 14.39 -28.74
C PHE A 56 -1.82 13.22 -29.62
N ASN A 57 -2.19 12.07 -29.04
CA ASN A 57 -2.70 10.90 -29.79
C ASN A 57 -4.19 10.60 -29.52
N GLN A 58 -4.98 11.62 -29.18
CA GLN A 58 -6.44 11.55 -29.27
C GLN A 58 -6.90 12.48 -30.39
N ASP A 59 -6.88 11.94 -31.60
CA ASP A 59 -7.94 12.01 -32.62
C ASP A 59 -7.33 11.70 -34.01
N PRO A 60 -7.82 10.70 -34.77
CA PRO A 60 -7.73 10.80 -36.22
C PRO A 60 -8.72 11.90 -36.61
N ILE A 61 -8.22 13.15 -36.69
CA ILE A 61 -8.93 14.24 -37.35
C ILE A 61 -9.21 13.75 -38.76
N THR A 62 -10.49 13.49 -39.01
CA THR A 62 -11.03 13.40 -40.37
C THR A 62 -10.70 14.73 -41.03
N SER A 63 -10.00 14.62 -42.16
CA SER A 63 -9.63 15.70 -43.07
C SER A 63 -10.77 16.69 -43.27
N ASP A 64 -10.48 17.98 -43.08
CA ASP A 64 -10.54 18.99 -44.14
C ASP A 64 -10.51 20.38 -43.51
N ALA A 65 -9.42 21.14 -43.77
CA ALA A 65 -9.46 22.52 -44.25
C ALA A 65 -8.16 23.29 -43.95
N ALA A 66 -7.70 23.96 -45.01
CA ALA A 66 -6.97 25.22 -45.03
C ALA A 66 -5.47 25.22 -44.69
N ALA A 67 -4.71 25.13 -45.80
CA ALA A 67 -3.48 25.86 -46.11
C ALA A 67 -3.07 27.00 -45.16
N GLY A 68 -1.81 26.95 -44.73
CA GLY A 68 -1.06 28.04 -44.12
C GLY A 68 0.40 27.65 -43.93
N GLU A 69 1.21 27.89 -44.95
CA GLU A 69 2.67 27.73 -44.94
C GLU A 69 3.35 28.74 -44.01
N VAL A 70 4.19 28.28 -43.06
CA VAL A 70 5.47 28.93 -42.68
C VAL A 70 6.44 27.84 -42.19
N ALA A 71 7.65 27.81 -42.77
CA ALA A 71 8.81 27.01 -42.34
C ALA A 71 9.96 27.97 -41.92
N PRO A 72 11.17 27.54 -41.48
CA PRO A 72 11.65 26.27 -40.92
C PRO A 72 12.50 26.49 -39.61
N ASP A 73 13.12 25.42 -39.08
CA ASP A 73 14.26 25.38 -38.13
C ASP A 73 13.95 25.00 -36.66
N GLU A 74 14.07 23.70 -36.34
CA GLU A 74 14.70 23.14 -35.12
C GLU A 74 14.56 21.60 -35.11
N GLY A 75 15.44 20.89 -35.84
CA GLY A 75 15.74 19.45 -35.64
C GLY A 75 14.57 18.44 -35.68
N PRO A 76 14.84 17.12 -35.65
CA PRO A 76 13.78 16.16 -35.39
C PRO A 76 13.40 16.33 -33.91
N VAL A 77 12.25 16.97 -33.64
CA VAL A 77 11.64 16.96 -32.31
C VAL A 77 11.27 15.50 -32.04
N ALA A 78 12.20 14.73 -31.49
CA ALA A 78 11.94 13.40 -30.99
C ALA A 78 10.75 13.56 -30.03
N GLU A 79 9.60 13.01 -30.39
CA GLU A 79 8.41 13.10 -29.57
C GLU A 79 8.80 12.60 -28.17
N THR A 80 8.82 13.50 -27.18
CA THR A 80 9.18 13.13 -25.81
C THR A 80 7.93 13.05 -24.95
N GLU A 81 7.71 11.89 -24.36
CA GLU A 81 6.71 11.67 -23.34
C GLU A 81 7.22 12.08 -21.95
N TYR A 82 6.28 12.18 -21.02
CA TYR A 82 6.55 12.37 -19.61
C TYR A 82 5.98 11.22 -18.79
N GLY A 83 6.55 11.02 -17.59
CA GLY A 83 6.14 9.97 -16.67
C GLY A 83 6.16 10.45 -15.23
N PHE A 84 5.52 9.67 -14.37
CA PHE A 84 5.54 9.86 -12.93
C PHE A 84 6.03 8.60 -12.22
N VAL A 85 6.92 8.75 -11.25
CA VAL A 85 7.36 7.67 -10.37
C VAL A 85 7.01 8.05 -8.94
N THR A 86 6.21 7.22 -8.27
CA THR A 86 5.75 7.48 -6.90
C THR A 86 6.41 6.52 -5.94
N PHE A 87 7.00 7.03 -4.87
CA PHE A 87 7.61 6.29 -3.78
C PHE A 87 6.70 6.27 -2.55
N TYR A 88 6.95 5.33 -1.63
CA TYR A 88 6.31 5.35 -0.31
C TYR A 88 6.89 6.41 0.63
N SER A 89 8.17 6.75 0.43
CA SER A 89 9.00 7.59 1.27
C SER A 89 9.47 8.85 0.52
N ARG A 90 9.38 10.01 1.16
CA ARG A 90 9.93 11.28 0.68
C ARG A 90 11.45 11.24 0.71
N HIS A 91 12.02 10.53 1.68
CA HIS A 91 13.47 10.31 1.74
C HIS A 91 13.97 9.64 0.46
N ASP A 92 13.30 8.57 0.01
CA ASP A 92 13.68 7.80 -1.19
C ASP A 92 13.58 8.68 -2.44
N THR A 93 12.54 9.52 -2.51
CA THR A 93 12.34 10.50 -3.58
C THR A 93 13.50 11.51 -3.63
N LYS A 94 13.93 12.05 -2.48
CA LYS A 94 15.06 12.98 -2.38
C LYS A 94 16.37 12.28 -2.77
N THR A 95 16.59 11.05 -2.30
CA THR A 95 17.78 10.25 -2.62
C THR A 95 17.87 9.94 -4.11
N ALA A 96 16.77 9.53 -4.74
CA ALA A 96 16.68 9.31 -6.17
C ALA A 96 16.98 10.59 -6.95
N LEU A 97 16.36 11.72 -6.59
CA LEU A 97 16.60 13.00 -7.25
C LEU A 97 18.07 13.43 -7.14
N GLN A 98 18.69 13.30 -5.95
CA GLN A 98 20.10 13.61 -5.75
C GLN A 98 21.02 12.70 -6.58
N ALA A 99 20.66 11.42 -6.74
CA ALA A 99 21.41 10.50 -7.60
C ALA A 99 21.34 10.94 -9.07
N VAL A 100 20.17 11.34 -9.56
CA VAL A 100 20.00 11.85 -10.94
C VAL A 100 20.79 13.15 -11.17
N LEU A 101 20.83 14.04 -10.17
CA LEU A 101 21.62 15.27 -10.24
C LEU A 101 23.13 15.00 -10.31
N LYS A 102 23.62 13.95 -9.65
CA LYS A 102 25.03 13.54 -9.69
C LYS A 102 25.38 12.82 -10.98
N SER A 103 24.49 11.94 -11.46
CA SER A 103 24.68 11.15 -12.68
C SER A 103 23.40 11.20 -13.51
N PRO A 104 23.41 11.87 -14.67
CA PRO A 104 22.23 12.01 -15.51
C PRO A 104 21.82 10.66 -16.10
N ILE A 105 20.62 10.20 -15.78
CA ILE A 105 20.04 8.97 -16.34
C ILE A 105 19.72 9.22 -17.82
N SER A 106 20.13 8.28 -18.66
CA SER A 106 19.85 8.33 -20.10
C SER A 106 19.18 7.04 -20.56
N ILE A 107 18.15 7.15 -21.40
CA ILE A 107 17.43 6.04 -22.01
C ILE A 107 17.52 6.18 -23.53
N SER A 108 18.03 5.15 -24.23
CA SER A 108 18.21 5.18 -25.69
C SER A 108 18.84 6.49 -26.21
N SER A 109 19.93 6.91 -25.57
CA SER A 109 20.67 8.15 -25.86
C SER A 109 19.94 9.48 -25.55
N HIS A 110 18.75 9.43 -24.94
CA HIS A 110 18.01 10.61 -24.48
C HIS A 110 18.24 10.84 -22.98
N ARG A 111 18.63 12.05 -22.60
CA ARG A 111 18.85 12.43 -21.19
C ARG A 111 17.52 12.76 -20.53
N LEU A 112 17.22 12.07 -19.43
CA LEU A 112 15.99 12.31 -18.66
C LEU A 112 16.18 13.51 -17.73
N LYS A 113 15.16 14.38 -17.69
CA LYS A 113 15.05 15.45 -16.70
C LYS A 113 14.08 15.00 -15.61
N VAL A 114 14.55 15.00 -14.37
CA VAL A 114 13.77 14.52 -13.22
C VAL A 114 13.58 15.68 -12.24
N GLU A 115 12.33 15.92 -11.88
CA GLU A 115 11.92 16.97 -10.94
C GLU A 115 10.92 16.42 -9.95
N VAL A 116 10.74 17.07 -8.80
CA VAL A 116 9.67 16.70 -7.87
C VAL A 116 8.34 17.16 -8.47
N ALA A 117 7.37 16.24 -8.58
CA ALA A 117 6.06 16.56 -9.11
C ALA A 117 5.33 17.56 -8.21
N ARG A 118 4.69 18.57 -8.81
CA ARG A 118 3.81 19.49 -8.09
C ARG A 118 2.44 18.83 -7.88
N PRO A 119 1.89 18.80 -6.66
CA PRO A 119 0.57 18.24 -6.42
C PRO A 119 -0.49 18.98 -7.25
N ARG A 120 -1.36 18.24 -7.95
CA ARG A 120 -2.50 18.81 -8.70
C ARG A 120 -3.65 19.26 -7.80
N SER A 121 -3.69 18.80 -6.54
CA SER A 121 -4.70 19.15 -5.54
C SER A 121 -4.20 18.72 -4.16
N LYS A 122 -4.57 19.44 -3.09
CA LYS A 122 -4.37 18.94 -1.73
C LYS A 122 -5.30 17.73 -1.55
N PRO A 123 -4.79 16.52 -1.28
CA PRO A 123 -5.67 15.40 -0.99
C PRO A 123 -6.56 15.77 0.19
N HIS A 124 -7.87 15.56 0.03
CA HIS A 124 -8.80 15.73 1.14
C HIS A 124 -8.40 14.70 2.22
N PRO A 125 -8.10 15.14 3.46
CA PRO A 125 -7.45 14.28 4.46
C PRO A 125 -8.32 13.12 4.96
N SER A 126 -9.60 13.06 4.59
CA SER A 126 -10.56 12.09 5.14
C SER A 126 -10.78 10.83 4.29
N THR A 127 -10.09 10.62 3.17
CA THR A 127 -10.41 9.48 2.28
C THR A 127 -9.24 8.97 1.44
N THR A 128 -8.04 8.84 2.01
CA THR A 128 -6.98 8.09 1.33
C THR A 128 -7.33 6.59 1.39
N PRO A 129 -7.48 5.92 0.24
CA PRO A 129 -7.82 4.50 0.24
C PRO A 129 -6.70 3.69 0.89
N THR A 130 -7.10 2.63 1.59
CA THR A 130 -6.19 1.62 2.11
C THR A 130 -5.35 1.04 0.97
N LEU A 131 -4.12 0.68 1.31
CA LEU A 131 -3.23 0.05 0.36
C LEU A 131 -3.71 -1.38 0.08
N PHE A 132 -3.62 -1.83 -1.17
CA PHE A 132 -3.97 -3.21 -1.51
C PHE A 132 -3.07 -4.21 -0.79
N LEU A 133 -3.60 -5.39 -0.46
CA LEU A 133 -2.86 -6.40 0.31
C LEU A 133 -1.46 -6.67 -0.25
N GLY A 134 -1.32 -6.92 -1.56
CA GLY A 134 0.00 -7.20 -2.16
C GLY A 134 1.01 -6.07 -1.95
N LYS A 135 0.55 -4.82 -1.98
CA LYS A 135 1.37 -3.63 -1.73
C LYS A 135 1.68 -3.47 -0.24
N CYS A 136 0.77 -3.87 0.66
CA CYS A 136 1.08 -3.97 2.10
C CYS A 136 2.19 -4.98 2.38
N LEU A 137 2.12 -6.17 1.77
CA LEU A 137 3.14 -7.20 1.95
C LEU A 137 4.52 -6.72 1.46
N GLU A 138 4.56 -6.07 0.30
CA GLU A 138 5.78 -5.48 -0.27
C GLU A 138 6.38 -4.43 0.68
N LEU A 139 5.55 -3.53 1.20
CA LEU A 139 5.96 -2.46 2.12
C LEU A 139 6.51 -3.02 3.44
N CYS A 140 5.81 -4.00 4.03
CA CYS A 140 6.24 -4.70 5.23
C CYS A 140 7.59 -5.40 5.01
N ASN A 141 7.72 -6.15 3.92
CA ASN A 141 8.95 -6.87 3.63
C ASN A 141 10.13 -5.94 3.39
N HIS A 142 9.91 -4.76 2.80
CA HIS A 142 10.96 -3.78 2.57
C HIS A 142 11.49 -3.15 3.87
N PHE A 143 10.60 -2.75 4.78
CA PHE A 143 11.00 -2.01 5.98
C PHE A 143 11.22 -2.87 7.22
N ILE A 144 10.42 -3.91 7.40
CA ILE A 144 10.42 -4.77 8.59
C ILE A 144 11.16 -6.10 8.32
N GLY A 145 11.26 -6.49 7.05
CA GLY A 145 11.85 -7.75 6.63
C GLY A 145 10.86 -8.91 6.70
N PHE A 146 11.09 -9.93 5.88
CA PHE A 146 10.18 -11.09 5.74
C PHE A 146 9.92 -11.82 7.06
N SER A 147 10.92 -11.92 7.94
CA SER A 147 10.79 -12.58 9.24
C SER A 147 10.33 -11.65 10.36
N GLY A 148 10.18 -10.35 10.11
CA GLY A 148 9.87 -9.36 11.14
C GLY A 148 8.38 -9.19 11.43
N TRP A 149 7.50 -9.84 10.69
CA TRP A 149 6.06 -9.78 10.88
C TRP A 149 5.40 -11.14 10.58
N SER A 150 4.17 -11.32 11.05
CA SER A 150 3.32 -12.47 10.71
C SER A 150 1.88 -12.02 10.54
N LEU A 151 1.13 -12.80 9.76
CA LEU A 151 -0.28 -12.59 9.46
C LEU A 151 -1.01 -13.89 9.74
N HIS A 152 -2.10 -13.82 10.49
CA HIS A 152 -2.93 -14.99 10.78
C HIS A 152 -4.41 -14.65 10.82
N ILE A 153 -5.24 -15.64 10.54
CA ILE A 153 -6.70 -15.51 10.60
C ILE A 153 -7.11 -15.77 12.04
N VAL A 154 -7.79 -14.79 12.65
CA VAL A 154 -8.33 -14.92 14.01
C VAL A 154 -9.70 -15.59 13.95
N SER A 155 -10.58 -15.14 13.06
CA SER A 155 -11.87 -15.78 12.80
C SER A 155 -12.34 -15.59 11.36
N MET A 156 -13.14 -16.55 10.88
CA MET A 156 -13.83 -16.47 9.60
C MET A 156 -15.21 -17.10 9.74
N GLU A 157 -16.24 -16.27 9.69
CA GLU A 157 -17.63 -16.64 9.96
C GLU A 157 -18.46 -16.42 8.70
N ASN A 158 -19.32 -17.39 8.36
CA ASN A 158 -20.37 -17.15 7.36
C ASN A 158 -21.58 -16.61 8.11
N MET A 159 -22.08 -15.45 7.71
CA MET A 159 -23.29 -14.87 8.24
C MET A 159 -24.50 -15.59 7.66
N GLU A 160 -25.57 -15.66 8.45
CA GLU A 160 -26.80 -16.33 8.05
C GLU A 160 -27.38 -15.74 6.77
N GLU A 161 -27.85 -16.62 5.89
CA GLU A 161 -28.55 -16.29 4.66
C GLU A 161 -29.85 -15.56 5.00
N GLN A 162 -29.91 -14.25 4.74
CA GLN A 162 -31.16 -13.51 4.88
C GLN A 162 -31.83 -13.38 3.53
N ARG A 163 -33.12 -13.73 3.51
CA ARG A 163 -33.98 -13.60 2.35
C ARG A 163 -34.66 -12.25 2.38
N GLU A 164 -34.34 -11.41 1.41
CA GLU A 164 -34.99 -10.12 1.25
C GLU A 164 -36.41 -10.32 0.69
N GLU A 165 -37.35 -9.40 0.95
CA GLU A 165 -38.76 -9.49 0.51
C GLU A 165 -38.93 -9.66 -1.01
N GLY A 166 -37.88 -9.40 -1.81
CA GLY A 166 -37.81 -9.66 -3.25
C GLY A 166 -37.34 -11.06 -3.67
N GLY A 167 -37.21 -12.01 -2.74
CA GLY A 167 -36.80 -13.39 -3.02
C GLY A 167 -35.30 -13.60 -3.19
N ARG A 168 -34.49 -12.54 -3.13
CA ARG A 168 -33.02 -12.61 -3.18
C ARG A 168 -32.47 -13.09 -1.85
N VAL A 169 -31.57 -14.07 -1.91
CA VAL A 169 -30.80 -14.54 -0.76
C VAL A 169 -29.44 -13.88 -0.83
N TRP A 170 -29.01 -13.21 0.24
CA TRP A 170 -27.64 -12.72 0.33
C TRP A 170 -26.82 -13.58 1.28
N VAL A 171 -25.54 -13.73 0.97
CA VAL A 171 -24.57 -14.41 1.82
C VAL A 171 -23.58 -13.40 2.34
N GLY A 172 -23.38 -13.39 3.67
CA GLY A 172 -22.36 -12.60 4.33
C GLY A 172 -21.16 -13.46 4.75
N VAL A 173 -19.98 -12.87 4.70
CA VAL A 173 -18.77 -13.44 5.33
C VAL A 173 -18.08 -12.36 6.13
N ARG A 174 -17.84 -12.65 7.41
CA ARG A 174 -16.99 -11.85 8.29
C ARG A 174 -15.61 -12.49 8.39
N CYS A 175 -14.57 -11.67 8.29
CA CYS A 175 -13.21 -12.13 8.53
C CYS A 175 -12.51 -11.18 9.50
N CYS A 176 -11.86 -11.77 10.50
CA CYS A 176 -10.98 -11.09 11.44
C CYS A 176 -9.56 -11.61 11.25
N VAL A 177 -8.62 -10.69 11.09
CA VAL A 177 -7.21 -10.97 10.80
C VAL A 177 -6.34 -10.23 11.80
N GLY A 178 -5.27 -10.90 12.23
CA GLY A 178 -4.23 -10.38 13.10
C GLY A 178 -2.91 -10.19 12.35
N VAL A 179 -2.25 -9.05 12.56
CA VAL A 179 -0.87 -8.78 12.14
C VAL A 179 0.00 -8.52 13.36
N SER A 180 0.96 -9.41 13.57
CA SER A 180 1.91 -9.33 14.68
C SER A 180 3.27 -8.86 14.17
N LEU A 181 3.91 -7.93 14.89
CA LEU A 181 5.20 -7.33 14.53
C LEU A 181 6.25 -7.66 15.58
N ARG A 182 7.43 -8.11 15.15
CA ARG A 182 8.55 -8.34 16.06
C ARG A 182 9.03 -7.01 16.64
N GLY A 183 9.18 -6.95 17.96
CA GLY A 183 9.61 -5.74 18.67
C GLY A 183 8.46 -4.84 19.15
N CYS A 184 7.20 -5.13 18.83
CA CYS A 184 6.02 -4.41 19.35
C CYS A 184 5.37 -5.09 20.57
N GLY A 185 6.05 -6.08 21.19
CA GLY A 185 5.51 -6.87 22.30
C GLY A 185 4.36 -7.80 21.87
N GLU A 186 3.45 -8.10 22.79
CA GLU A 186 2.24 -8.91 22.53
C GLU A 186 1.13 -8.12 21.80
N ARG A 187 1.41 -6.88 21.36
CA ARG A 187 0.42 -6.10 20.61
C ARG A 187 0.32 -6.62 19.19
N GLU A 188 -0.92 -6.83 18.79
CA GLU A 188 -1.30 -7.20 17.45
C GLU A 188 -2.21 -6.13 16.85
N SER A 189 -2.00 -5.84 15.56
CA SER A 189 -2.96 -5.08 14.79
C SER A 189 -4.09 -6.00 14.34
N ARG A 190 -5.33 -5.64 14.63
CA ARG A 190 -6.52 -6.37 14.17
C ARG A 190 -7.18 -5.61 13.03
N GLY A 191 -7.64 -6.37 12.04
CA GLY A 191 -8.51 -5.87 10.98
C GLY A 191 -9.75 -6.74 10.87
N VAL A 192 -10.90 -6.10 10.71
CA VAL A 192 -12.19 -6.77 10.67
C VAL A 192 -12.99 -6.27 9.50
N GLU A 193 -13.34 -7.16 8.59
CA GLU A 193 -14.11 -6.82 7.41
C GLU A 193 -15.24 -7.79 7.17
N GLU A 194 -16.28 -7.24 6.56
CA GLU A 194 -17.51 -7.91 6.25
C GLU A 194 -17.80 -7.75 4.76
N TRP A 195 -18.09 -8.86 4.12
CA TRP A 195 -18.55 -8.88 2.75
C TRP A 195 -19.97 -9.42 2.70
N ARG A 196 -20.85 -8.74 1.95
CA ARG A 196 -22.19 -9.22 1.61
C ARG A 196 -22.36 -9.19 0.10
N GLY A 197 -23.08 -10.17 -0.43
CA GLY A 197 -23.48 -10.17 -1.84
C GLY A 197 -24.57 -11.19 -2.12
N ASP A 198 -25.19 -11.02 -3.28
CA ASP A 198 -26.27 -11.89 -3.75
C ASP A 198 -25.75 -13.31 -3.99
N GLU A 199 -26.48 -14.28 -3.45
CA GLU A 199 -26.24 -15.69 -3.68
C GLU A 199 -27.03 -16.16 -4.91
N GLY A 200 -26.33 -16.79 -5.85
CA GLY A 200 -26.95 -17.39 -7.02
C GLY A 200 -27.81 -18.60 -6.69
N GLU A 201 -28.74 -18.95 -7.56
CA GLU A 201 -29.66 -20.07 -7.35
C GLU A 201 -28.97 -21.43 -7.56
N GLU A 202 -28.01 -21.52 -8.48
CA GLU A 202 -27.32 -22.76 -8.83
C GLU A 202 -26.25 -23.12 -7.78
N VAL A 203 -26.16 -24.40 -7.36
CA VAL A 203 -25.17 -24.90 -6.39
C VAL A 203 -23.73 -24.49 -6.74
N ARG A 204 -23.38 -24.53 -8.03
CA ARG A 204 -22.04 -24.14 -8.50
C ARG A 204 -21.79 -22.64 -8.33
N GLU A 205 -22.80 -21.83 -8.55
CA GLU A 205 -22.74 -20.38 -8.35
C GLU A 205 -22.63 -20.05 -6.86
N LYS A 206 -23.42 -20.71 -5.99
CA LYS A 206 -23.30 -20.61 -4.53
C LYS A 206 -21.88 -20.85 -4.04
N LEU A 207 -21.26 -21.94 -4.46
CA LEU A 207 -19.88 -22.28 -4.07
C LEU A 207 -18.86 -21.23 -4.57
N LYS A 208 -19.03 -20.72 -5.80
CA LYS A 208 -18.17 -19.66 -6.35
C LYS A 208 -18.33 -18.36 -5.59
N THR A 209 -19.57 -17.95 -5.30
CA THR A 209 -19.88 -16.74 -4.55
C THR A 209 -19.29 -16.83 -3.14
N ARG A 210 -19.49 -17.93 -2.42
CA ARG A 210 -18.92 -18.14 -1.07
C ARG A 210 -17.39 -18.16 -1.06
N GLY A 211 -16.78 -18.83 -2.04
CA GLY A 211 -15.32 -18.81 -2.17
C GLY A 211 -14.75 -17.42 -2.46
N THR A 212 -15.45 -16.65 -3.28
CA THR A 212 -15.09 -15.26 -3.62
C THR A 212 -15.30 -14.33 -2.42
N ALA A 213 -16.43 -14.46 -1.73
CA ALA A 213 -16.77 -13.75 -0.51
C ALA A 213 -15.66 -13.89 0.55
N ARG A 214 -15.26 -15.13 0.85
CA ARG A 214 -14.17 -15.41 1.80
C ARG A 214 -12.86 -14.77 1.38
N LYS A 215 -12.49 -14.85 0.09
CA LYS A 215 -11.25 -14.24 -0.43
C LYS A 215 -11.28 -12.72 -0.33
N ILE A 216 -12.42 -12.09 -0.61
CA ILE A 216 -12.57 -10.63 -0.53
C ILE A 216 -12.56 -10.18 0.94
N ALA A 217 -13.35 -10.82 1.79
CA ALA A 217 -13.40 -10.52 3.23
C ALA A 217 -12.00 -10.66 3.87
N PHE A 218 -11.30 -11.76 3.57
CA PHE A 218 -9.92 -11.96 4.03
C PHE A 218 -8.98 -10.85 3.54
N ARG A 219 -9.02 -10.52 2.24
CA ARG A 219 -8.14 -9.49 1.67
C ARG A 219 -8.37 -8.13 2.32
N ARG A 220 -9.64 -7.70 2.43
CA ARG A 220 -9.99 -6.42 3.04
C ARG A 220 -9.64 -6.40 4.53
N ALA A 221 -9.87 -7.49 5.25
CA ALA A 221 -9.51 -7.58 6.67
C ALA A 221 -8.00 -7.42 6.86
N CYS A 222 -7.18 -7.98 5.96
CA CYS A 222 -5.74 -7.75 5.97
C CYS A 222 -5.40 -6.28 5.69
N GLU A 223 -6.02 -5.67 4.68
CA GLU A 223 -5.80 -4.25 4.33
C GLU A 223 -6.16 -3.31 5.49
N ASP A 224 -7.25 -3.60 6.20
CA ASP A 224 -7.65 -2.90 7.42
C ASP A 224 -6.63 -3.12 8.55
N ALA A 225 -6.19 -4.35 8.80
CA ALA A 225 -5.16 -4.65 9.80
C ALA A 225 -3.84 -3.90 9.52
N PHE A 226 -3.39 -3.86 8.26
CA PHE A 226 -2.18 -3.10 7.89
C PHE A 226 -2.37 -1.59 8.03
N SER A 227 -3.58 -1.08 7.81
CA SER A 227 -3.86 0.37 7.91
C SER A 227 -3.71 0.94 9.34
N ASN A 228 -3.70 0.07 10.35
CA ASN A 228 -3.43 0.41 11.75
C ASN A 228 -1.92 0.40 12.10
N ILE A 229 -1.06 0.08 11.14
CA ILE A 229 0.39 0.04 11.34
C ILE A 229 1.02 1.30 10.76
N LEU A 230 1.98 1.88 11.49
CA LEU A 230 2.84 2.96 11.05
C LEU A 230 4.29 2.51 11.07
N ILE A 231 5.09 3.01 10.13
CA ILE A 231 6.54 2.79 10.10
C ILE A 231 7.22 4.14 10.28
N ILE A 232 8.00 4.27 11.34
CA ILE A 232 8.75 5.48 11.65
C ILE A 232 10.16 5.32 11.09
N LEU A 233 10.51 6.18 10.15
CA LEU A 233 11.83 6.27 9.54
C LEU A 233 12.62 7.38 10.24
N VAL A 234 13.65 6.97 10.98
CA VAL A 234 14.59 7.89 11.64
C VAL A 234 15.95 7.77 10.93
N PRO A 235 16.54 8.89 10.46
CA PRO A 235 17.83 8.85 9.79
C PRO A 235 18.91 8.18 10.65
N GLY A 236 19.62 7.21 10.07
CA GLY A 236 20.72 6.49 10.75
C GLY A 236 20.26 5.40 11.74
N ARG A 237 18.95 5.11 11.82
CA ARG A 237 18.41 4.00 12.61
C ARG A 237 17.58 3.07 11.73
N PRO A 238 17.43 1.78 12.11
CA PRO A 238 16.51 0.88 11.42
C PRO A 238 15.07 1.41 11.51
N PRO A 239 14.21 1.12 10.52
CA PRO A 239 12.79 1.43 10.57
C PRO A 239 12.15 0.86 11.83
N VAL A 240 11.37 1.68 12.54
CA VAL A 240 10.66 1.24 13.75
C VAL A 240 9.17 1.10 13.43
N PRO A 241 8.63 -0.14 13.35
CA PRO A 241 7.20 -0.33 13.23
C PRO A 241 6.49 0.02 14.53
N MET A 242 5.29 0.58 14.41
CA MET A 242 4.41 0.90 15.53
C MET A 242 2.98 0.50 15.17
N ILE A 243 2.32 -0.19 16.08
CA ILE A 243 0.88 -0.50 15.97
C ILE A 243 0.12 0.63 16.64
N VAL A 244 -0.77 1.28 15.88
CA VAL A 244 -1.67 2.32 16.38
C VAL A 244 -3.02 1.67 16.65
N SER A 245 -3.38 1.58 17.92
CA SER A 245 -4.72 1.14 18.31
C SER A 245 -5.75 2.18 17.85
N ARG A 246 -6.77 1.77 17.08
CA ARG A 246 -7.93 2.64 16.91
C ARG A 246 -8.73 2.64 18.21
N PRO A 247 -9.32 3.77 18.63
CA PRO A 247 -10.24 3.81 19.77
C PRO A 247 -11.38 2.79 19.63
N GLU A 248 -11.80 2.51 18.39
CA GLU A 248 -12.83 1.53 18.06
C GLU A 248 -12.43 0.09 18.39
N ASP A 249 -11.15 -0.25 18.37
CA ASP A 249 -10.67 -1.59 18.73
C ASP A 249 -10.84 -1.82 20.23
N HIS A 250 -10.64 -0.78 21.04
CA HIS A 250 -10.97 -0.82 22.47
C HIS A 250 -12.49 -0.90 22.72
N MET A 251 -13.30 -0.17 21.95
CA MET A 251 -14.76 -0.25 22.09
C MET A 251 -15.31 -1.60 21.65
N LYS A 252 -14.83 -2.20 20.56
CA LYS A 252 -15.24 -3.55 20.12
C LYS A 252 -14.80 -4.64 21.10
N HIS A 253 -13.65 -4.45 21.76
CA HIS A 253 -13.18 -5.31 22.85
C HIS A 253 -14.02 -5.13 24.13
N LEU A 254 -14.39 -3.89 24.48
CA LEU A 254 -15.24 -3.57 25.64
C LEU A 254 -16.72 -3.94 25.43
N MET A 255 -17.21 -3.95 24.18
CA MET A 255 -18.61 -4.21 23.84
C MET A 255 -18.94 -5.70 23.65
N GLY A 256 -18.08 -6.64 24.07
CA GLY A 256 -18.47 -8.03 24.25
C GLY A 256 -19.06 -8.74 23.02
N GLN A 257 -18.64 -8.37 21.80
CA GLN A 257 -19.01 -9.11 20.57
C GLN A 257 -18.01 -10.22 20.22
N PHE A 258 -17.04 -10.49 21.08
CA PHE A 258 -16.30 -11.74 21.07
C PHE A 258 -17.07 -12.72 21.96
N ASP A 259 -17.80 -13.65 21.37
CA ASP A 259 -18.18 -14.87 22.08
C ASP A 259 -16.89 -15.58 22.53
N ASN A 260 -16.59 -15.37 23.82
CA ASN A 260 -15.78 -16.13 24.75
C ASN A 260 -15.06 -17.40 24.25
N THR A 261 -14.13 -17.27 23.32
CA THR A 261 -13.11 -18.32 23.04
C THR A 261 -11.67 -17.81 23.15
N CYS A 262 -11.45 -16.56 23.57
CA CYS A 262 -10.16 -16.11 24.05
C CYS A 262 -10.25 -15.82 25.55
N PRO A 263 -9.45 -16.46 26.41
CA PRO A 263 -9.40 -16.04 27.81
C PRO A 263 -8.94 -14.58 27.89
N PRO A 264 -9.51 -13.78 28.82
CA PRO A 264 -9.06 -12.42 29.04
C PRO A 264 -7.58 -12.47 29.45
N VAL A 265 -6.76 -11.62 28.83
CA VAL A 265 -5.38 -11.39 29.25
C VAL A 265 -5.45 -10.80 30.64
N THR A 266 -5.26 -11.64 31.66
CA THR A 266 -5.04 -11.22 33.04
C THR A 266 -3.77 -10.40 33.05
N VAL A 267 -3.91 -9.10 33.19
CA VAL A 267 -2.80 -8.19 33.52
C VAL A 267 -2.35 -8.57 34.93
N LEU A 268 -1.36 -9.45 35.05
CA LEU A 268 -0.68 -9.65 36.32
C LEU A 268 0.16 -8.40 36.60
N PRO A 269 -0.05 -7.70 37.72
CA PRO A 269 0.87 -6.65 38.12
C PRO A 269 2.19 -7.32 38.52
N CYS A 270 3.28 -6.97 37.82
CA CYS A 270 4.63 -7.25 38.30
C CYS A 270 4.78 -6.61 39.69
N GLN A 271 4.80 -7.45 40.72
CA GLN A 271 5.30 -7.07 42.04
C GLN A 271 6.83 -6.94 41.95
N PRO A 272 7.44 -5.97 42.65
CA PRO A 272 8.87 -5.74 42.59
C PRO A 272 9.64 -6.85 43.32
N ASP A 273 10.84 -7.11 42.81
CA ASP A 273 11.82 -8.05 43.37
C ASP A 273 12.11 -7.75 44.85
N ASP A 274 11.85 -8.74 45.70
CA ASP A 274 12.46 -8.81 47.02
C ASP A 274 13.49 -9.95 47.06
N SER A 275 14.70 -9.52 47.37
CA SER A 275 15.91 -10.29 47.59
C SER A 275 15.76 -11.47 48.56
N SER A 276 16.62 -12.47 48.34
CA SER A 276 17.09 -13.51 49.27
C SER A 276 16.30 -14.81 49.25
N ILE A 277 16.94 -15.87 48.75
CA ILE A 277 17.24 -17.10 49.52
C ILE A 277 18.29 -17.88 48.72
N MET A 278 19.46 -18.02 49.35
CA MET A 278 20.46 -19.02 49.00
C MET A 278 19.88 -20.42 49.19
N GLN A 279 20.08 -21.32 48.24
CA GLN A 279 20.46 -22.68 48.60
C GLN A 279 21.09 -23.45 47.43
N GLU A 280 22.22 -24.03 47.77
CA GLU A 280 23.12 -24.88 47.01
C GLU A 280 22.42 -26.11 46.41
N CYS A 281 22.94 -26.62 45.29
CA CYS A 281 22.91 -28.04 44.99
C CYS A 281 24.18 -28.45 44.22
N PRO A 282 24.67 -29.69 44.41
CA PRO A 282 26.08 -30.03 44.34
C PRO A 282 26.47 -30.87 43.11
N TRP A 283 27.72 -30.68 42.66
CA TRP A 283 28.55 -31.43 41.69
C TRP A 283 27.88 -31.95 40.41
#